data_AF-A0A832ENN3-F1
#
_entry.id   AF-A0A832ENN3-F1
#
_cell.length_a   1.000
_cell.length_b   1.000
_cell.length_c   1.000
_cell.angle_alpha   90.00
_cell.angle_beta   90.00
_cell.angle_gamma   90.00
#
_symmetry.space_group_name_H-M   'P 1'
#
loop_
_entity.id
_entity.type
_entity.pdbx_description
1 polymer ?
#
loop_
_entity_poly.entity_id
_entity_poly.type
_entity_poly.pdbx_seq_one_letter_code
_entity_poly.pdbx_strand_id
1 'polypeptide(L)'
;PTKFDEADLLPLTARYLAGLGYDAVAPQIRALGVPDDLAPEFWQVLRENITVLGDLEDWWTLIRDGAEPVIAEEDAGFVAQALDLLPPPPYGPDSWRDWTNAVKAATGRKGRGLFMPLRRALTGQDHGPDMGRLMPLLQVVRAKG
;
A
#
# COMPACT_ATOMS: atom_id res chain seq x y z
N PRO A 1 -33.33 25.27 8.91
CA PRO A 1 -32.00 25.41 8.27
C PRO A 1 -31.17 24.16 8.52
N THR A 2 -30.88 23.38 7.47
CA THR A 2 -29.97 22.23 7.55
C THR A 2 -28.57 22.76 7.89
N LYS A 3 -27.99 22.30 8.99
CA LYS A 3 -26.67 22.75 9.44
C LYS A 3 -25.62 22.14 8.51
N PHE A 4 -24.84 22.98 7.84
CA PHE A 4 -23.65 22.55 7.11
C PHE A 4 -22.56 22.19 8.13
N ASP A 5 -21.99 20.98 8.00
CA ASP A 5 -20.84 20.54 8.77
C ASP A 5 -19.72 20.16 7.80
N GLU A 6 -18.56 20.79 7.97
CA GLU A 6 -17.38 20.55 7.13
C GLU A 6 -16.86 19.12 7.30
N ALA A 7 -17.09 18.50 8.47
CA ALA A 7 -16.71 17.11 8.73
C ALA A 7 -17.46 16.12 7.83
N ASP A 8 -18.65 16.47 7.34
CA ASP A 8 -19.41 15.63 6.41
C ASP A 8 -18.82 15.64 4.98
N LEU A 9 -17.94 16.61 4.66
CA LEU A 9 -17.36 16.73 3.32
C LEU A 9 -16.32 15.65 3.02
N LEU A 10 -15.53 15.23 4.02
CA LEU A 10 -14.46 14.26 3.79
C LEU A 10 -15.00 12.87 3.36
N PRO A 11 -16.00 12.28 4.05
CA PRO A 11 -16.59 11.01 3.60
C PRO A 11 -17.26 11.13 2.22
N LEU A 12 -17.90 12.27 1.92
CA LEU A 12 -18.50 12.52 0.61
C LEU A 12 -17.44 12.62 -0.50
N THR A 13 -16.33 13.28 -0.21
CA THR A 13 -15.19 13.42 -1.13
C THR A 13 -14.58 12.06 -1.42
N ALA A 14 -14.27 11.27 -0.39
CA ALA A 14 -13.72 9.93 -0.55
C ALA A 14 -14.63 9.04 -1.41
N ARG A 15 -15.96 9.07 -1.16
CA ARG A 15 -16.94 8.32 -1.96
C ARG A 15 -17.02 8.80 -3.41
N TYR A 16 -16.94 10.11 -3.64
CA TYR A 16 -16.89 10.66 -4.99
C TYR A 16 -15.65 10.19 -5.73
N LEU A 17 -14.47 10.31 -5.10
CA LEU A 17 -13.19 9.87 -5.67
C LEU A 17 -13.20 8.38 -6.00
N ALA A 18 -13.67 7.52 -5.10
CA ALA A 18 -13.79 6.08 -5.33
C ALA A 18 -14.63 5.73 -6.58
N GLY A 19 -15.60 6.58 -6.92
CA GLY A 19 -16.45 6.43 -8.11
C GLY A 19 -15.84 6.91 -9.42
N LEU A 20 -14.71 7.62 -9.41
CA LEU A 20 -14.09 8.14 -10.62
C LEU A 20 -13.33 7.05 -11.39
N GLY A 21 -13.45 7.11 -12.72
CA GLY A 21 -12.57 6.38 -13.64
C GLY A 21 -11.19 7.04 -13.70
N TYR A 22 -10.18 6.26 -14.12
CA TYR A 22 -8.79 6.74 -14.23
C TYR A 22 -8.67 7.99 -15.11
N ASP A 23 -9.38 8.07 -16.23
CA ASP A 23 -9.30 9.20 -17.17
C ASP A 23 -9.60 10.56 -16.50
N ALA A 24 -10.46 10.57 -15.48
CA ALA A 24 -10.83 11.79 -14.75
C ALA A 24 -9.72 12.31 -13.83
N VAL A 25 -8.76 11.45 -13.45
CA VAL A 25 -7.67 11.74 -12.51
C VAL A 25 -6.28 11.56 -13.13
N ALA A 26 -6.21 11.10 -14.38
CA ALA A 26 -4.95 10.86 -15.09
C ALA A 26 -4.02 12.09 -15.13
N PRO A 27 -4.51 13.33 -15.34
CA PRO A 27 -3.65 14.52 -15.26
C PRO A 27 -2.96 14.70 -13.91
N GLN A 28 -3.68 14.48 -12.80
CA GLN A 28 -3.19 14.62 -11.44
C GLN A 28 -2.17 13.51 -11.11
N ILE A 29 -2.46 12.27 -11.49
CA ILE A 29 -1.54 11.14 -11.29
C ILE A 29 -0.24 11.33 -12.07
N ARG A 30 -0.31 11.79 -13.33
CA ARG A 30 0.88 12.11 -14.12
C ARG A 30 1.69 13.26 -13.53
N ALA A 31 1.04 14.26 -12.93
CA ALA A 31 1.73 15.36 -12.27
C ALA A 31 2.59 14.91 -11.06
N LEU A 32 2.23 13.78 -10.43
CA LEU A 32 3.04 13.14 -9.38
C LEU A 32 4.26 12.38 -9.93
N GLY A 33 4.34 12.20 -11.25
CA GLY A 33 5.41 11.43 -11.90
C GLY A 33 5.21 9.91 -11.83
N VAL A 34 3.97 9.43 -11.63
CA VAL A 34 3.64 8.01 -11.75
C VAL A 34 3.78 7.60 -13.23
N PRO A 35 4.57 6.57 -13.56
CA PRO A 35 4.71 6.06 -14.93
C PRO A 35 3.36 5.69 -15.57
N ASP A 36 3.18 5.99 -16.85
CA ASP A 36 1.91 5.80 -17.56
C ASP A 36 1.45 4.32 -17.59
N ASP A 37 2.38 3.37 -17.57
CA ASP A 37 2.12 1.93 -17.50
C ASP A 37 1.65 1.47 -16.11
N LEU A 38 2.01 2.18 -15.05
CA LEU A 38 1.57 1.91 -13.68
C LEU A 38 0.32 2.71 -13.28
N ALA A 39 0.11 3.87 -13.90
CA ALA A 39 -0.89 4.85 -13.47
C ALA A 39 -2.34 4.30 -13.38
N PRO A 40 -2.83 3.45 -14.32
CA PRO A 40 -4.15 2.87 -14.19
C PRO A 40 -4.29 1.96 -12.97
N GLU A 41 -3.34 1.05 -12.74
CA GLU A 41 -3.40 0.13 -11.58
C GLU A 41 -3.18 0.89 -10.27
N PHE A 42 -2.27 1.87 -10.25
CA PHE A 42 -2.08 2.78 -9.12
C PHE A 42 -3.40 3.43 -8.69
N TRP A 43 -4.20 3.95 -9.64
CA TRP A 43 -5.52 4.49 -9.33
C TRP A 43 -6.48 3.42 -8.79
N GLN A 44 -6.54 2.26 -9.44
CA GLN A 44 -7.46 1.19 -9.05
C GLN A 44 -7.18 0.62 -7.66
N VAL A 45 -5.94 0.69 -7.19
CA VAL A 45 -5.52 0.27 -5.85
C VAL A 45 -5.86 1.35 -4.80
N LEU A 46 -5.67 2.62 -5.13
CA LEU A 46 -5.72 3.71 -4.15
C LEU A 46 -7.07 4.43 -4.04
N ARG A 47 -7.92 4.41 -5.07
CA ARG A 47 -9.15 5.23 -5.09
C ARG A 47 -10.13 4.99 -3.94
N GLU A 48 -10.10 3.80 -3.34
CA GLU A 48 -10.93 3.43 -2.16
C GLU A 48 -10.17 3.62 -0.82
N ASN A 49 -8.91 4.05 -0.88
CA ASN A 49 -7.97 4.18 0.25
C ASN A 49 -7.46 5.62 0.43
N ILE A 50 -8.08 6.59 -0.23
CA ILE A 50 -7.78 8.02 -0.12
C ILE A 50 -9.03 8.80 0.31
N THR A 51 -8.81 9.89 1.02
CA THR A 51 -9.84 10.87 1.38
C THR A 51 -9.86 12.03 0.40
N VAL A 52 -8.68 12.50 -0.02
CA VAL A 52 -8.49 13.56 -1.01
C VAL A 52 -7.44 13.16 -2.05
N LEU A 53 -7.44 13.80 -3.22
CA LEU A 53 -6.42 13.51 -4.25
C LEU A 53 -4.98 13.79 -3.80
N GLY A 54 -4.79 14.67 -2.82
CA GLY A 54 -3.48 14.94 -2.23
C GLY A 54 -2.85 13.72 -1.57
N ASP A 55 -3.65 12.79 -1.04
CA ASP A 55 -3.15 11.58 -0.39
C ASP A 55 -2.38 10.66 -1.37
N LEU A 56 -2.59 10.84 -2.68
CA LEU A 56 -1.85 10.10 -3.72
C LEU A 56 -0.35 10.40 -3.72
N GLU A 57 0.07 11.59 -3.27
CA GLU A 57 1.49 11.97 -3.21
C GLU A 57 2.24 11.12 -2.18
N ASP A 58 1.68 10.96 -0.99
CA ASP A 58 2.25 10.13 0.07
C ASP A 58 2.30 8.67 -0.35
N TRP A 59 1.22 8.16 -0.97
CA TRP A 59 1.20 6.81 -1.52
C TRP A 59 2.23 6.59 -2.62
N TRP A 60 2.39 7.56 -3.54
CA TRP A 60 3.39 7.44 -4.59
C TRP A 60 4.81 7.49 -4.04
N THR A 61 5.08 8.38 -3.08
CA THR A 61 6.38 8.44 -2.39
C THR A 61 6.69 7.11 -1.70
N LEU A 62 5.72 6.54 -0.99
CA LEU A 62 5.84 5.22 -0.38
C LEU A 62 6.17 4.13 -1.41
N ILE A 63 5.47 4.12 -2.54
CA ILE A 63 5.62 3.11 -3.59
C ILE A 63 6.96 3.24 -4.30
N ARG A 64 7.37 4.48 -4.63
CA ARG A 64 8.58 4.80 -5.40
C ARG A 64 9.85 4.67 -4.56
N ASP A 65 9.84 5.22 -3.35
CA ASP A 65 11.04 5.38 -2.51
C ASP A 65 11.10 4.39 -1.35
N GLY A 66 10.02 3.62 -1.14
CA GLY A 66 9.83 2.73 -0.01
C GLY A 66 9.38 3.48 1.26
N ALA A 67 8.61 2.79 2.11
CA ALA A 67 8.15 3.33 3.38
C ALA A 67 9.21 3.21 4.49
N GLU A 68 9.07 4.05 5.52
CA GLU A 68 9.74 3.80 6.80
C GLU A 68 9.08 2.60 7.50
N PRO A 69 9.80 1.51 7.77
CA PRO A 69 9.23 0.32 8.40
C PRO A 69 8.81 0.60 9.84
N VAL A 70 7.63 0.12 10.24
CA VAL A 70 7.19 0.13 11.65
C VAL A 70 7.19 -1.30 12.18
N ILE A 71 8.25 -1.67 12.89
CA ILE A 71 8.45 -3.05 13.38
C ILE A 71 8.39 -3.04 14.90
N ALA A 72 7.41 -3.74 15.47
CA ALA A 72 7.31 -3.93 16.91
C ALA A 72 8.48 -4.82 17.40
N GLU A 73 8.95 -4.59 18.62
CA GLU A 73 10.11 -5.31 19.18
C GLU A 73 9.88 -6.82 19.19
N GLU A 74 8.67 -7.26 19.56
CA GLU A 74 8.28 -8.68 19.54
C GLU A 74 8.21 -9.30 18.13
N ASP A 75 8.15 -8.46 17.09
CA ASP A 75 8.07 -8.87 15.69
C ASP A 75 9.42 -8.78 14.97
N ALA A 76 10.45 -8.19 15.58
CA ALA A 76 11.73 -7.91 14.93
C ALA A 76 12.38 -9.16 14.32
N GLY A 77 12.49 -10.25 15.10
CA GLY A 77 13.05 -11.51 14.61
C GLY A 77 12.21 -12.17 13.51
N PHE A 78 10.87 -12.06 13.62
CA PHE A 78 9.95 -12.57 12.61
C PHE A 78 10.07 -11.80 11.29
N VAL A 79 10.11 -10.47 11.35
CA VAL A 79 10.19 -9.61 10.17
C VAL A 79 11.54 -9.79 9.48
N ALA A 80 12.64 -9.87 10.23
CA ALA A 80 13.96 -10.16 9.66
C ALA A 80 13.96 -11.47 8.86
N GLN A 81 13.47 -12.56 9.46
CA GLN A 81 13.36 -13.84 8.78
C GLN A 81 12.42 -13.78 7.55
N ALA A 82 11.35 -13.00 7.61
CA ALA A 82 10.45 -12.85 6.49
C ALA A 82 11.10 -12.09 5.32
N LEU A 83 11.91 -11.07 5.60
CA LEU A 83 12.60 -10.27 4.60
C LEU A 83 13.73 -11.03 3.92
N ASP A 84 14.37 -11.97 4.61
CA ASP A 84 15.31 -12.92 4.00
C ASP A 84 14.65 -13.79 2.91
N LEU A 85 13.35 -14.07 3.06
CA LEU A 85 12.55 -14.84 2.10
C LEU A 85 11.93 -13.97 0.99
N LEU A 86 12.02 -12.65 1.08
CA LEU A 86 11.42 -11.74 0.11
C LEU A 86 12.35 -11.60 -1.11
N PRO A 87 11.94 -11.95 -2.35
CA PRO A 87 12.76 -11.68 -3.53
C PRO A 87 12.96 -10.18 -3.76
N PRO A 88 14.01 -9.75 -4.50
CA PRO A 88 14.12 -8.36 -4.93
C PRO A 88 12.99 -8.02 -5.94
N PRO A 89 12.56 -6.75 -6.03
CA PRO A 89 11.64 -6.30 -7.08
C PRO A 89 12.27 -6.46 -8.49
N PRO A 90 11.47 -6.49 -9.57
CA PRO A 90 10.03 -6.18 -9.61
C PRO A 90 9.14 -7.29 -9.04
N TYR A 91 8.02 -6.90 -8.44
CA TYR A 91 7.01 -7.81 -7.91
C TYR A 91 5.89 -8.05 -8.92
N GLY A 92 5.41 -9.29 -8.97
CA GLY A 92 4.28 -9.69 -9.81
C GLY A 92 2.98 -9.84 -9.01
N PRO A 93 1.84 -10.09 -9.70
CA PRO A 93 0.52 -10.21 -9.08
C PRO A 93 0.42 -11.26 -7.97
N ASP A 94 1.27 -12.29 -8.03
CA ASP A 94 1.29 -13.40 -7.09
C ASP A 94 2.35 -13.25 -5.98
N SER A 95 3.24 -12.25 -6.05
CA SER A 95 4.40 -12.12 -5.16
C SER A 95 4.02 -12.05 -3.69
N TRP A 96 2.94 -11.35 -3.32
CA TRP A 96 2.46 -11.28 -1.94
C TRP A 96 2.01 -12.65 -1.43
N ARG A 97 1.23 -13.38 -2.25
CA ARG A 97 0.73 -14.71 -1.89
C ARG A 97 1.88 -15.68 -1.71
N ASP A 98 2.79 -15.73 -2.68
CA ASP A 98 3.87 -16.71 -2.69
C ASP A 98 4.87 -16.44 -1.56
N TRP A 99 5.21 -15.17 -1.33
CA TRP A 99 6.07 -14.77 -0.20
C TRP A 99 5.41 -15.06 1.14
N THR A 100 4.17 -14.64 1.38
CA THR A 100 3.50 -14.88 2.68
C THR A 100 3.28 -16.37 2.96
N ASN A 101 3.11 -17.20 1.93
CA ASN A 101 3.08 -18.65 2.06
C ASN A 101 4.45 -19.21 2.50
N ALA A 102 5.55 -18.75 1.91
CA ALA A 102 6.90 -19.14 2.32
C ALA A 102 7.19 -18.71 3.77
N VAL A 103 6.86 -17.46 4.13
CA VAL A 103 7.00 -16.94 5.50
C VAL A 103 6.17 -17.75 6.50
N LYS A 104 4.92 -18.07 6.15
CA LYS A 104 4.05 -18.92 6.98
C LYS A 104 4.64 -20.31 7.20
N ALA A 105 5.20 -20.92 6.15
CA ALA A 105 5.83 -22.24 6.26
C ALA A 105 7.08 -22.20 7.16
N ALA A 106 7.89 -21.14 7.06
CA ALA A 106 9.14 -21.00 7.82
C ALA A 106 8.92 -20.62 9.30
N THR A 107 7.87 -19.84 9.59
CA THR A 107 7.66 -19.22 10.92
C THR A 107 6.49 -19.82 11.71
N GLY A 108 5.58 -20.50 11.03
CA GLY A 108 4.32 -20.96 11.61
C GLY A 108 3.30 -19.86 11.90
N ARG A 109 3.61 -18.57 11.68
CA ARG A 109 2.69 -17.45 11.93
C ARG A 109 1.50 -17.47 10.98
N LYS A 110 0.33 -17.03 11.47
CA LYS A 110 -0.94 -17.04 10.71
C LYS A 110 -1.81 -15.82 11.06
N GLY A 111 -2.80 -15.55 10.20
CA GLY A 111 -3.81 -14.51 10.43
C GLY A 111 -3.19 -13.15 10.67
N ARG A 112 -3.71 -12.40 11.65
CA ARG A 112 -3.21 -11.06 12.00
C ARG A 112 -1.73 -11.05 12.36
N GLY A 113 -1.24 -12.08 13.07
CA GLY A 113 0.17 -12.20 13.47
C GLY A 113 1.14 -12.46 12.31
N LEU A 114 0.63 -12.89 11.15
CA LEU A 114 1.40 -12.99 9.90
C LEU A 114 1.32 -11.68 9.12
N PHE A 115 0.10 -11.21 8.82
CA PHE A 115 -0.07 -10.16 7.82
C PHE A 115 0.18 -8.74 8.34
N MET A 116 -0.19 -8.43 9.60
CA MET A 116 -0.01 -7.07 10.13
C MET A 116 1.46 -6.67 10.24
N PRO A 117 2.36 -7.49 10.82
CA PRO A 117 3.75 -7.09 10.91
C PRO A 117 4.42 -6.96 9.54
N LEU A 118 4.05 -7.81 8.57
CA LEU A 118 4.57 -7.70 7.20
C LEU A 118 4.06 -6.44 6.49
N ARG A 119 2.78 -6.07 6.67
CA ARG A 119 2.27 -4.77 6.16
C ARG A 119 3.09 -3.63 6.75
N ARG A 120 3.21 -3.56 8.08
CA ARG A 120 3.94 -2.47 8.73
C ARG A 120 5.42 -2.43 8.33
N ALA A 121 6.03 -3.58 8.08
CA ALA A 121 7.40 -3.64 7.57
C ALA A 121 7.53 -3.07 6.14
N LEU A 122 6.56 -3.32 5.25
CA LEU A 122 6.59 -2.84 3.88
C LEU A 122 6.09 -1.39 3.71
N THR A 123 5.11 -0.98 4.52
CA THR A 123 4.38 0.28 4.31
C THR A 123 4.43 1.23 5.50
N GLY A 124 4.88 0.80 6.68
CA GLY A 124 4.80 1.59 7.91
C GLY A 124 3.38 1.87 8.41
N GLN A 125 2.35 1.24 7.80
CA GLN A 125 0.94 1.52 8.07
C GLN A 125 0.22 0.30 8.65
N ASP A 126 -0.77 0.54 9.51
CA ASP A 126 -1.66 -0.51 10.02
C ASP A 126 -2.83 -0.84 9.08
N HIS A 127 -3.13 0.06 8.15
CA HIS A 127 -4.23 -0.05 7.19
C HIS A 127 -3.80 0.40 5.79
N GLY A 128 -4.72 0.29 4.83
CA GLY A 128 -4.52 0.70 3.44
C GLY A 128 -4.99 -0.38 2.46
N PRO A 129 -4.62 -0.25 1.18
CA PRO A 129 -5.07 -1.14 0.11
C PRO A 129 -4.71 -2.59 0.35
N ASP A 130 -5.40 -3.49 -0.35
CA ASP A 130 -5.03 -4.91 -0.37
C ASP A 130 -3.55 -5.08 -0.75
N MET A 131 -2.79 -5.82 0.08
CA MET A 131 -1.35 -5.99 -0.12
C MET A 131 -1.03 -6.82 -1.37
N GLY A 132 -1.93 -7.70 -1.81
CA GLY A 132 -1.78 -8.44 -3.06
C GLY A 132 -1.79 -7.53 -4.28
N ARG A 133 -2.52 -6.42 -4.22
CA ARG A 133 -2.55 -5.40 -5.29
C ARG A 133 -1.53 -4.28 -5.10
N LEU A 134 -1.19 -3.93 -3.86
CA LEU A 134 -0.19 -2.89 -3.57
C LEU A 134 1.24 -3.37 -3.83
N MET A 135 1.58 -4.60 -3.42
CA MET A 135 2.95 -5.12 -3.54
C MET A 135 3.51 -5.10 -4.98
N PRO A 136 2.76 -5.45 -6.04
CA PRO A 136 3.20 -5.29 -7.42
C PRO A 136 3.61 -3.87 -7.83
N LEU A 137 3.08 -2.85 -7.14
CA LEU A 137 3.42 -1.46 -7.43
C LEU A 137 4.74 -1.03 -6.76
N LEU A 138 5.12 -1.66 -5.63
CA LEU A 138 6.28 -1.27 -4.84
C LEU A 138 7.58 -1.39 -5.65
N GLN A 139 8.30 -0.27 -5.77
CA GLN A 139 9.58 -0.19 -6.47
C GLN A 139 10.77 -0.41 -5.51
N VAL A 140 10.62 0.01 -4.25
CA VAL A 140 11.66 -0.08 -3.23
C VAL A 140 11.07 -0.62 -1.92
N VAL A 141 11.80 -1.53 -1.26
CA VAL A 141 11.47 -2.03 0.08
C VAL A 141 12.64 -1.73 1.01
N ARG A 142 12.49 -0.70 1.84
CA ARG A 142 13.55 -0.24 2.76
C ARG A 142 13.86 -1.24 3.86
N ALA A 143 12.89 -2.03 4.31
CA ALA A 143 13.11 -3.00 5.37
C ALA A 143 14.18 -4.05 5.04
N LYS A 144 14.51 -4.27 3.75
CA LYS A 144 15.49 -5.26 3.29
C LYS A 144 16.94 -4.73 3.27
N GLY A 145 17.20 -3.46 3.59
CA GLY A 145 18.51 -2.81 3.45
C GLY A 145 18.87 -1.93 4.64
#